data_AF-A0A8H5ABX5-F1
#
_entry.id   AF-A0A8H5ABX5-F1
#
_cell.length_a   1.000
_cell.length_b   1.000
_cell.length_c   1.000
_cell.angle_alpha   90.00
_cell.angle_beta   90.00
_cell.angle_gamma   90.00
#
_symmetry.space_group_name_H-M   'P 1'
#
loop_
_entity.id
_entity.type
_entity.pdbx_description
1 polymer ?
#
loop_
_entity_poly.entity_id
_entity_poly.type
_entity_poly.pdbx_seq_one_letter_code
_entity_poly.pdbx_strand_id
1 'polypeptide(L)'
;MGKVAVAGGSSGLGRTMVDALEAAKTHDYIILSRKATGPETRAVDYSDVNSLTSLLESEQVGTVISMLPIDNDESGQAQLNLIAAAERSTCTKRFLPSEFGMVYTKDNITHVPSYQWKLKAVDALEKTNLEFSLVSIGLFLDYWAAPRIPTHIRAANIIIDPENNAAVIPGDGNTPVVFTHSTDAAKFTVALLDLPDWKRRYAIITNRMTLNEAVRLAEEIKGVKFDVKYFSVEQMKRGENDLTPSMKKALPEEMHGGMETMLALSGIGMATGSNDIQGIDDLVVKFPDVKPITVRDVWEAWK
;
A
#
# COMPACT_ATOMS: atom_id res chain seq x y z
N MET A 1 -23.02 -14.06 -4.11
CA MET A 1 -21.82 -13.39 -3.55
C MET A 1 -22.34 -12.33 -2.58
N GLY A 2 -21.84 -12.29 -1.34
CA GLY A 2 -22.24 -11.26 -0.37
C GLY A 2 -21.59 -9.91 -0.68
N LYS A 3 -21.96 -8.86 0.06
CA LYS A 3 -21.35 -7.53 -0.11
C LYS A 3 -19.86 -7.55 0.22
N VAL A 4 -19.12 -6.58 -0.30
CA VAL A 4 -17.74 -6.29 0.07
C VAL A 4 -17.73 -5.24 1.18
N ALA A 5 -17.12 -5.53 2.33
CA ALA A 5 -16.89 -4.54 3.37
C ALA A 5 -15.46 -3.99 3.28
N VAL A 6 -15.31 -2.67 3.11
CA VAL A 6 -14.00 -2.00 3.10
C VAL A 6 -13.76 -1.34 4.46
N ALA A 7 -12.93 -1.96 5.29
CA ALA A 7 -12.54 -1.38 6.58
C ALA A 7 -11.46 -0.30 6.38
N GLY A 8 -11.68 0.88 6.95
CA GLY A 8 -10.83 2.05 6.68
C GLY A 8 -11.10 2.73 5.34
N GLY A 9 -12.27 2.48 4.72
CA GLY A 9 -12.62 2.99 3.39
C GLY A 9 -12.87 4.50 3.26
N SER A 10 -12.80 5.27 4.35
CA SER A 10 -13.14 6.71 4.34
C SER A 10 -11.98 7.64 3.91
N SER A 11 -10.74 7.15 3.83
CA SER A 11 -9.58 7.98 3.47
C SER A 11 -8.45 7.15 2.87
N GLY A 12 -7.41 7.80 2.35
CA GLY A 12 -6.19 7.12 1.90
C GLY A 12 -6.46 6.07 0.83
N LEU A 13 -5.70 4.97 0.90
CA LEU A 13 -5.88 3.80 0.04
C LEU A 13 -7.29 3.20 0.15
N GLY A 14 -7.91 3.28 1.33
CA GLY A 14 -9.27 2.81 1.54
C GLY A 14 -10.30 3.57 0.70
N ARG A 15 -10.19 4.89 0.62
CA ARG A 15 -11.05 5.69 -0.27
C ARG A 15 -10.77 5.36 -1.74
N THR A 16 -9.50 5.19 -2.12
CA THR A 16 -9.15 4.76 -3.48
C THR A 16 -9.77 3.40 -3.83
N MET A 17 -9.84 2.46 -2.87
CA MET A 17 -10.52 1.18 -3.06
C MET A 17 -12.02 1.34 -3.30
N VAL A 18 -12.67 2.20 -2.53
CA VAL A 18 -14.10 2.50 -2.68
C VAL A 18 -14.36 3.13 -4.06
N ASP A 19 -13.55 4.10 -4.49
CA ASP A 19 -13.67 4.71 -5.82
C ASP A 19 -13.57 3.66 -6.94
N ALA A 20 -12.68 2.68 -6.81
CA ALA A 20 -12.54 1.60 -7.78
C ALA A 20 -13.76 0.66 -7.80
N LEU A 21 -14.31 0.32 -6.63
CA LEU A 21 -15.55 -0.46 -6.53
C LEU A 21 -16.74 0.29 -7.17
N GLU A 22 -16.88 1.58 -6.88
CA GLU A 22 -17.90 2.47 -7.46
C GLU A 22 -17.79 2.56 -8.99
N ALA A 23 -16.57 2.68 -9.51
CA ALA A 23 -16.32 2.76 -10.95
C ALA A 23 -16.59 1.43 -11.66
N ALA A 24 -16.19 0.30 -11.05
CA ALA A 24 -16.36 -1.03 -11.63
C ALA A 24 -17.83 -1.47 -11.68
N LYS A 25 -18.63 -1.12 -10.66
CA LYS A 25 -20.03 -1.52 -10.50
C LYS A 25 -20.26 -3.04 -10.57
N THR A 26 -19.25 -3.81 -10.17
CA THR A 26 -19.27 -5.29 -10.16
C THR A 26 -19.68 -5.87 -8.81
N HIS A 27 -19.54 -5.09 -7.73
CA HIS A 27 -19.77 -5.55 -6.36
C HIS A 27 -20.57 -4.52 -5.56
N ASP A 28 -21.59 -4.97 -4.84
CA ASP A 28 -22.18 -4.17 -3.76
C ASP A 28 -21.17 -4.05 -2.61
N TYR A 29 -21.07 -2.87 -2.00
CA TYR A 29 -20.12 -2.62 -0.93
C TYR A 29 -20.69 -1.79 0.22
N ILE A 30 -20.01 -1.86 1.36
CA ILE A 30 -20.17 -0.96 2.51
C ILE A 30 -18.80 -0.52 3.02
N ILE A 31 -18.75 0.62 3.69
CA ILE A 31 -17.53 1.12 4.36
C ILE A 31 -17.65 0.87 5.85
N LEU A 32 -16.63 0.25 6.45
CA LEU A 32 -16.50 0.18 7.91
C LEU A 32 -15.55 1.29 8.38
N SER A 33 -16.03 2.16 9.26
CA SER A 33 -15.28 3.28 9.82
C SER A 33 -15.70 3.54 11.26
N ARG A 34 -14.83 4.16 12.07
CA ARG A 34 -15.17 4.56 13.46
C ARG A 34 -16.28 5.61 13.53
N LYS A 35 -16.55 6.32 12.43
CA LYS A 35 -17.62 7.31 12.32
C LYS A 35 -18.36 7.12 11.00
N ALA A 36 -19.68 7.21 11.04
CA ALA A 36 -20.50 7.23 9.84
C ALA A 36 -20.35 8.59 9.12
N THR A 37 -19.88 8.56 7.88
CA THR A 37 -19.63 9.76 7.07
C THR A 37 -20.54 9.87 5.83
N GLY A 38 -21.30 8.82 5.53
CA GLY A 38 -22.21 8.74 4.38
C GLY A 38 -23.14 7.52 4.47
N PRO A 39 -24.14 7.40 3.56
CA PRO A 39 -25.12 6.32 3.56
C PRO A 39 -24.52 4.92 3.40
N GLU A 40 -23.37 4.82 2.73
CA GLU A 40 -22.59 3.59 2.52
C GLU A 40 -21.73 3.22 3.73
N THR A 41 -21.59 4.12 4.71
CA THR A 41 -20.73 3.89 5.88
C THR A 41 -21.50 3.27 7.04
N ARG A 42 -20.87 2.34 7.74
CA ARG A 42 -21.29 1.80 9.02
C ARG A 42 -20.28 2.20 10.08
N ALA A 43 -20.77 2.87 11.12
CA ALA A 43 -19.97 3.18 12.30
C ALA A 43 -19.68 1.87 13.05
N VAL A 44 -18.40 1.61 13.35
CA VAL A 44 -17.96 0.40 14.05
C VAL A 44 -16.99 0.72 15.17
N ASP A 45 -17.05 -0.10 16.22
CA ASP A 45 -16.00 -0.22 17.22
C ASP A 45 -15.19 -1.47 16.91
N TYR A 46 -13.93 -1.30 16.51
CA TYR A 46 -13.04 -2.43 16.19
C TYR A 46 -12.62 -3.25 17.42
N SER A 47 -12.91 -2.79 18.64
CA SER A 47 -12.67 -3.55 19.86
C SER A 47 -13.78 -4.57 20.17
N ASP A 48 -14.99 -4.38 19.62
CA ASP A 48 -16.14 -5.25 19.85
C ASP A 48 -16.34 -6.28 18.72
N VAL A 49 -15.69 -7.43 18.88
CA VAL A 49 -15.77 -8.54 17.93
C VAL A 49 -17.21 -9.04 17.72
N ASN A 50 -18.06 -9.01 18.74
CA ASN A 50 -19.43 -9.53 18.63
C ASN A 50 -20.32 -8.58 17.82
N SER A 51 -20.19 -7.27 18.05
CA SER A 51 -20.85 -6.24 17.25
C SER A 51 -20.39 -6.29 15.80
N LEU A 52 -19.08 -6.40 15.55
CA LEU A 52 -18.53 -6.59 14.21
C LEU A 52 -19.12 -7.83 13.53
N THR A 53 -19.16 -8.97 14.22
CA THR A 53 -19.73 -10.22 13.68
C THR A 53 -21.19 -10.02 13.26
N SER A 54 -22.01 -9.46 14.16
CA SER A 54 -23.43 -9.21 13.91
C SER A 54 -23.66 -8.24 12.75
N LEU A 55 -22.79 -7.23 12.61
CA LEU A 55 -22.84 -6.29 11.50
C LEU A 55 -22.52 -6.98 10.17
N LEU A 56 -21.43 -7.77 10.11
CA LEU A 56 -21.05 -8.52 8.90
C LEU A 56 -22.19 -9.43 8.44
N GLU A 57 -22.87 -10.09 9.38
CA GLU A 57 -24.03 -10.94 9.09
C GLU A 57 -25.26 -10.15 8.64
N SER A 58 -25.63 -9.07 9.34
CA SER A 58 -26.83 -8.29 8.98
C SER A 58 -26.69 -7.59 7.63
N GLU A 59 -25.48 -7.19 7.24
CA GLU A 59 -25.18 -6.62 5.92
C GLU A 59 -24.89 -7.68 4.85
N GLN A 60 -24.91 -8.97 5.21
CA GLN A 60 -24.61 -10.11 4.31
C GLN A 60 -23.25 -9.94 3.63
N VAL A 61 -22.23 -9.56 4.40
CA VAL A 61 -20.86 -9.38 3.91
C VAL A 61 -20.26 -10.74 3.58
N GLY A 62 -19.86 -10.93 2.32
CA GLY A 62 -19.18 -12.14 1.86
C GLY A 62 -17.66 -11.99 1.86
N THR A 63 -17.16 -10.77 1.71
CA THR A 63 -15.74 -10.47 1.60
C THR A 63 -15.39 -9.22 2.39
N VAL A 64 -14.32 -9.28 3.18
CA VAL A 64 -13.78 -8.12 3.90
C VAL A 64 -12.45 -7.72 3.27
N ILE A 65 -12.28 -6.42 2.99
CA ILE A 65 -11.02 -5.81 2.57
C ILE A 65 -10.59 -4.86 3.68
N SER A 66 -9.48 -5.17 4.35
CA SER A 66 -8.89 -4.32 5.37
C SER A 66 -7.94 -3.31 4.74
N MET A 67 -8.28 -2.03 4.84
CA MET A 67 -7.46 -0.87 4.47
C MET A 67 -7.08 -0.03 5.69
N LEU A 68 -7.09 -0.66 6.88
CA LEU A 68 -6.66 -0.01 8.12
C LEU A 68 -5.16 0.35 8.05
N PRO A 69 -4.74 1.56 8.45
CA PRO A 69 -3.33 1.91 8.50
C PRO A 69 -2.67 1.18 9.67
N ILE A 70 -1.89 0.12 9.40
CA ILE A 70 -1.22 -0.67 10.43
C ILE A 70 0.06 0.05 10.88
N ASP A 71 -0.11 1.03 11.75
CA ASP A 71 0.93 1.95 12.20
C ASP A 71 1.23 1.86 13.71
N ASN A 72 0.32 1.31 14.51
CA ASN A 72 0.45 1.19 15.96
C ASN A 72 -0.33 -0.03 16.51
N ASP A 73 -0.31 -0.21 17.83
CA ASP A 73 -0.95 -1.34 18.50
C ASP A 73 -2.47 -1.32 18.41
N GLU A 74 -3.10 -0.14 18.43
CA GLU A 74 -4.56 -0.01 18.29
C GLU A 74 -5.00 -0.48 16.90
N SER A 75 -4.36 0.02 15.84
CA SER A 75 -4.70 -0.34 14.46
C SER A 75 -4.33 -1.78 14.11
N GLY A 76 -3.22 -2.28 14.66
CA GLY A 76 -2.84 -3.69 14.59
C GLY A 76 -3.87 -4.62 15.25
N GLN A 77 -4.28 -4.31 16.48
CA GLN A 77 -5.28 -5.09 17.20
C GLN A 77 -6.67 -5.01 16.55
N ALA A 78 -7.05 -3.84 16.01
CA ALA A 78 -8.30 -3.66 15.28
C ALA A 78 -8.42 -4.64 14.09
N GLN A 79 -7.33 -4.85 13.34
CA GLN A 79 -7.31 -5.83 12.25
C GLN A 79 -7.46 -7.27 12.75
N LEU A 80 -6.80 -7.65 13.85
CA LEU A 80 -6.95 -8.99 14.43
C LEU A 80 -8.38 -9.25 14.89
N ASN A 81 -9.02 -8.26 15.50
CA ASN A 81 -10.42 -8.35 15.92
C ASN A 81 -11.37 -8.46 14.72
N LEU A 82 -11.08 -7.74 13.63
CA LEU A 82 -11.86 -7.84 12.39
C LEU A 82 -11.71 -9.22 11.73
N ILE A 83 -10.51 -9.81 11.74
CA ILE A 83 -10.28 -11.20 11.29
C ILE A 83 -11.11 -12.17 12.16
N ALA A 84 -11.07 -12.01 13.48
CA ALA A 84 -11.84 -12.87 14.39
C ALA A 84 -13.36 -12.74 14.16
N ALA A 85 -13.86 -11.53 13.88
CA ALA A 85 -15.27 -11.31 13.56
C ALA A 85 -15.66 -11.93 12.21
N ALA A 86 -14.79 -11.81 11.20
CA ALA A 86 -15.00 -12.41 9.89
C ALA A 86 -15.07 -13.95 9.97
N GLU A 87 -14.20 -14.59 10.75
CA GLU A 87 -14.23 -16.06 10.94
C GLU A 87 -15.49 -16.52 11.70
N ARG A 88 -15.99 -15.72 12.65
CA ARG A 88 -17.23 -16.04 13.39
C ARG A 88 -18.49 -15.83 12.55
N SER A 89 -18.43 -14.95 11.55
CA SER A 89 -19.57 -14.63 10.69
C SER A 89 -19.94 -15.84 9.82
N THR A 90 -21.22 -16.19 9.85
CA THR A 90 -21.75 -17.31 9.05
C THR A 90 -21.69 -17.06 7.55
N CYS A 91 -21.75 -15.80 7.09
CA CYS A 91 -21.77 -15.42 5.68
C CYS A 91 -20.42 -14.98 5.11
N THR A 92 -19.47 -14.54 5.95
CA THR A 92 -18.16 -14.10 5.47
C THR A 92 -17.32 -15.31 5.06
N LYS A 93 -16.69 -15.26 3.88
CA LYS A 93 -15.88 -16.36 3.33
C LYS A 93 -14.48 -15.93 2.91
N ARG A 94 -14.31 -14.65 2.55
CA ARG A 94 -13.06 -14.12 2.02
C ARG A 94 -12.54 -12.93 2.81
N PHE A 95 -11.22 -12.83 2.94
CA PHE A 95 -10.56 -11.72 3.63
C PHE A 95 -9.30 -11.26 2.90
N LEU A 96 -9.16 -9.95 2.68
CA LEU A 96 -7.89 -9.32 2.28
C LEU A 96 -7.38 -8.48 3.46
N PRO A 97 -6.27 -8.85 4.11
CA PRO A 97 -5.67 -8.03 5.15
C PRO A 97 -5.00 -6.77 4.58
N SER A 98 -4.74 -5.80 5.45
CA SER A 98 -3.98 -4.58 5.15
C SER A 98 -2.51 -4.93 4.96
N GLU A 99 -2.19 -5.45 3.77
CA GLU A 99 -0.85 -5.83 3.33
C GLU A 99 -0.25 -4.74 2.43
N PHE A 100 -0.84 -4.48 1.26
CA PHE A 100 -0.58 -3.42 0.27
C PHE A 100 0.79 -2.71 0.37
N GLY A 101 1.87 -3.49 0.25
CA GLY A 101 3.24 -3.00 0.29
C GLY A 101 4.23 -4.01 -0.29
N MET A 102 5.42 -4.09 0.28
CA MET A 102 6.42 -5.11 -0.05
C MET A 102 6.06 -6.49 0.53
N VAL A 103 6.90 -7.50 0.29
CA VAL A 103 6.79 -8.78 1.00
C VAL A 103 7.48 -8.65 2.35
N TYR A 104 6.69 -8.73 3.43
CA TYR A 104 7.21 -8.62 4.78
C TYR A 104 7.82 -9.95 5.25
N THR A 105 9.11 -9.93 5.57
CA THR A 105 9.84 -11.05 6.18
C THR A 105 10.22 -10.71 7.63
N LYS A 106 10.65 -11.71 8.40
CA LYS A 106 11.13 -11.49 9.78
C LYS A 106 12.31 -10.51 9.83
N ASP A 107 13.17 -10.53 8.81
CA ASP A 107 14.30 -9.62 8.70
C ASP A 107 13.88 -8.17 8.38
N ASN A 108 12.65 -7.95 7.88
CA ASN A 108 12.11 -6.60 7.70
C ASN A 108 11.50 -6.01 8.98
N ILE A 109 11.12 -6.86 9.95
CA ILE A 109 10.46 -6.43 11.20
C ILE A 109 11.45 -5.76 12.17
N THR A 110 12.72 -6.18 12.14
CA THR A 110 13.79 -5.57 12.96
C THR A 110 13.93 -4.08 12.69
N HIS A 111 13.53 -3.64 11.49
CA HIS A 111 13.70 -2.26 11.02
C HIS A 111 12.41 -1.43 11.11
N VAL A 112 11.23 -2.05 11.13
CA VAL A 112 9.95 -1.33 11.26
C VAL A 112 9.04 -2.10 12.24
N PRO A 113 9.03 -1.74 13.54
CA PRO A 113 8.34 -2.52 14.57
C PRO A 113 6.84 -2.73 14.30
N SER A 114 6.15 -1.77 13.67
CA SER A 114 4.72 -1.90 13.34
C SER A 114 4.44 -3.06 12.36
N TYR A 115 5.39 -3.48 11.53
CA TYR A 115 5.22 -4.60 10.61
C TYR A 115 5.03 -5.95 11.32
N GLN A 116 5.35 -6.05 12.62
CA GLN A 116 5.00 -7.23 13.41
C GLN A 116 3.49 -7.52 13.37
N TRP A 117 2.64 -6.49 13.28
CA TRP A 117 1.19 -6.64 13.24
C TRP A 117 0.70 -7.23 11.93
N LYS A 118 1.41 -7.01 10.82
CA LYS A 118 1.13 -7.67 9.54
C LYS A 118 1.40 -9.17 9.65
N LEU A 119 2.54 -9.57 10.24
CA LEU A 119 2.81 -11.00 10.49
C LEU A 119 1.78 -11.63 11.42
N LYS A 120 1.40 -10.96 12.52
CA LYS A 120 0.36 -11.46 13.43
C LYS A 120 -0.99 -11.65 12.73
N ALA A 121 -1.35 -10.76 11.80
CA ALA A 121 -2.58 -10.89 11.02
C ALA A 121 -2.52 -12.09 10.07
N VAL A 122 -1.38 -12.32 9.42
CA VAL A 122 -1.13 -13.51 8.60
C VAL A 122 -1.25 -14.78 9.44
N ASP A 123 -0.57 -14.85 10.58
CA ASP A 123 -0.63 -15.98 11.53
C ASP A 123 -2.04 -16.24 12.07
N ALA A 124 -2.85 -15.19 12.23
CA ALA A 124 -4.24 -15.30 12.66
C ALA A 124 -5.11 -15.89 11.54
N LEU A 125 -4.99 -15.37 10.31
CA LEU A 125 -5.75 -15.86 9.15
C LEU A 125 -5.43 -17.32 8.81
N GLU A 126 -4.19 -17.77 8.99
CA GLU A 126 -3.81 -19.19 8.80
C GLU A 126 -4.52 -20.17 9.74
N LYS A 127 -5.13 -19.67 10.82
CA LYS A 127 -5.90 -20.46 11.80
C LYS A 127 -7.40 -20.38 11.58
N THR A 128 -7.84 -19.72 10.51
CA THR A 128 -9.26 -19.54 10.14
C THR A 128 -9.66 -20.43 8.97
N ASN A 129 -10.95 -20.50 8.70
CA ASN A 129 -11.49 -21.14 7.49
C ASN A 129 -11.73 -20.14 6.36
N LEU A 130 -11.31 -18.88 6.53
CA LEU A 130 -11.42 -17.84 5.53
C LEU A 130 -10.45 -18.10 4.38
N GLU A 131 -10.94 -17.97 3.16
CA GLU A 131 -10.07 -17.84 1.99
C GLU A 131 -9.45 -16.43 2.02
N PHE A 132 -8.13 -16.34 1.91
CA PHE A 132 -7.45 -15.06 1.98
C PHE A 132 -6.23 -14.99 1.08
N SER A 133 -5.92 -13.76 0.67
CA SER A 133 -4.73 -13.47 -0.12
C SER A 133 -4.00 -12.25 0.41
N LEU A 134 -2.68 -12.25 0.25
CA LEU A 134 -1.83 -11.13 0.58
C LEU A 134 -1.53 -10.37 -0.73
N VAL A 135 -1.84 -9.08 -0.79
CA VAL A 135 -1.61 -8.27 -1.99
C VAL A 135 -0.36 -7.41 -1.79
N SER A 136 0.67 -7.66 -2.61
CA SER A 136 1.91 -6.90 -2.62
C SER A 136 1.95 -5.97 -3.83
N ILE A 137 2.32 -4.72 -3.62
CA ILE A 137 2.33 -3.68 -4.67
C ILE A 137 3.70 -3.03 -4.88
N GLY A 138 4.69 -3.38 -4.05
CA GLY A 138 5.96 -2.66 -3.99
C GLY A 138 5.78 -1.32 -3.26
N LEU A 139 6.18 -0.23 -3.91
CA LEU A 139 6.05 1.14 -3.42
C LEU A 139 4.94 1.90 -4.14
N PHE A 140 4.28 2.82 -3.43
CA PHE A 140 3.30 3.70 -4.05
C PHE A 140 3.97 4.65 -5.04
N LEU A 141 3.54 4.59 -6.29
CA LEU A 141 3.94 5.55 -7.32
C LEU A 141 3.38 6.95 -7.03
N ASP A 142 2.32 7.04 -6.22
CA ASP A 142 1.72 8.28 -5.72
C ASP A 142 2.73 9.25 -5.13
N TYR A 143 3.79 8.73 -4.50
CA TYR A 143 4.87 9.55 -3.95
C TYR A 143 5.56 10.42 -5.00
N TRP A 144 5.55 10.02 -6.27
CA TRP A 144 6.09 10.81 -7.37
C TRP A 144 4.99 11.46 -8.20
N ALA A 145 3.77 10.95 -8.14
CA ALA A 145 2.66 11.39 -8.97
C ALA A 145 1.97 12.65 -8.41
N ALA A 146 1.89 12.78 -7.09
CA ALA A 146 1.17 13.87 -6.45
C ALA A 146 1.92 15.22 -6.51
N PRO A 147 1.24 16.36 -6.71
CA PRO A 147 -0.20 16.52 -6.90
C PRO A 147 -0.63 16.47 -8.38
N ARG A 148 0.28 16.17 -9.30
CA ARG A 148 0.02 16.24 -10.76
C ARG A 148 -0.97 15.17 -11.23
N ILE A 149 -0.92 13.99 -10.62
CA ILE A 149 -1.93 12.94 -10.74
C ILE A 149 -2.68 12.85 -9.40
N PRO A 150 -4.03 12.89 -9.39
CA PRO A 150 -4.81 12.85 -8.17
C PRO A 150 -4.58 11.57 -7.35
N THR A 151 -4.48 11.74 -6.03
CA THR A 151 -4.37 10.63 -5.07
C THR A 151 -5.05 10.97 -3.76
N HIS A 152 -5.55 9.95 -3.06
CA HIS A 152 -6.03 10.03 -1.67
C HIS A 152 -4.93 9.72 -0.65
N ILE A 153 -3.78 9.20 -1.10
CA ILE A 153 -2.64 8.91 -0.24
C ILE A 153 -1.91 10.22 0.08
N ARG A 154 -1.50 10.38 1.34
CA ARG A 154 -0.61 11.47 1.73
C ARG A 154 0.78 11.22 1.12
N ALA A 155 1.04 11.86 -0.02
CA ALA A 155 2.28 11.76 -0.75
C ALA A 155 3.19 12.98 -0.49
N ALA A 156 4.50 12.74 -0.48
CA ALA A 156 5.50 13.78 -0.29
C ALA A 156 6.81 13.42 -1.01
N ASN A 157 6.81 13.29 -2.34
CA ASN A 157 8.02 13.25 -3.19
C ASN A 157 9.21 12.54 -2.55
N ILE A 158 8.99 11.28 -2.16
CA ILE A 158 9.97 10.48 -1.42
C ILE A 158 10.96 9.87 -2.42
N ILE A 159 12.25 9.86 -2.09
CA ILE A 159 13.38 9.35 -2.90
C ILE A 159 13.64 10.17 -4.16
N ILE A 160 12.63 10.40 -4.99
CA ILE A 160 12.72 11.24 -6.19
C ILE A 160 11.74 12.39 -6.01
N ASP A 161 12.27 13.60 -6.11
CA ASP A 161 11.53 14.85 -6.03
C ASP A 161 11.50 15.53 -7.40
N PRO A 162 10.50 15.18 -8.23
CA PRO A 162 10.35 15.79 -9.55
C PRO A 162 10.01 17.29 -9.47
N GLU A 163 9.52 17.80 -8.35
CA GLU A 163 9.19 19.22 -8.20
C GLU A 163 10.48 20.05 -8.11
N ASN A 164 11.46 19.57 -7.34
CA ASN A 164 12.71 20.28 -7.08
C ASN A 164 13.91 19.74 -7.87
N ASN A 165 13.69 18.78 -8.78
CA ASN A 165 14.74 18.09 -9.54
C ASN A 165 15.84 17.55 -8.62
N ALA A 166 15.45 16.83 -7.58
CA ALA A 166 16.37 16.27 -6.61
C ALA A 166 16.05 14.79 -6.35
N ALA A 167 17.04 14.02 -5.90
CA ALA A 167 16.83 12.64 -5.48
C ALA A 167 17.75 12.25 -4.32
N VAL A 168 17.20 11.47 -3.40
CA VAL A 168 17.92 10.84 -2.29
C VAL A 168 17.80 9.33 -2.47
N ILE A 169 18.84 8.73 -3.04
CA ILE A 169 18.84 7.35 -3.52
C ILE A 169 19.48 6.42 -2.48
N PRO A 170 18.75 5.38 -2.01
CA PRO A 170 19.33 4.34 -1.19
C PRO A 170 20.23 3.40 -2.01
N GLY A 171 21.37 3.04 -1.44
CA GLY A 171 22.37 2.19 -2.08
C GLY A 171 23.03 2.87 -3.29
N ASP A 172 23.25 2.09 -4.34
CA ASP A 172 23.78 2.58 -5.62
C ASP A 172 22.66 2.94 -6.62
N GLY A 173 21.39 2.71 -6.26
CA GLY A 173 20.22 2.97 -7.10
C GLY A 173 20.00 1.98 -8.26
N ASN A 174 20.76 0.86 -8.33
CA ASN A 174 20.68 -0.11 -9.43
C ASN A 174 19.90 -1.38 -9.09
N THR A 175 19.49 -1.56 -7.84
CA THR A 175 18.59 -2.65 -7.46
C THR A 175 17.18 -2.37 -7.97
N PRO A 176 16.53 -3.29 -8.71
CA PRO A 176 15.17 -3.09 -9.21
C PRO A 176 14.13 -2.95 -8.08
N VAL A 177 13.14 -2.10 -8.34
CA VAL A 177 12.05 -1.80 -7.42
C VAL A 177 10.74 -1.81 -8.19
N VAL A 178 9.69 -2.33 -7.56
CA VAL A 178 8.32 -2.26 -8.10
C VAL A 178 7.61 -1.03 -7.56
N PHE A 179 6.96 -0.29 -8.47
CA PHE A 179 6.11 0.85 -8.17
C PHE A 179 4.72 0.61 -8.71
N THR A 180 3.70 0.99 -7.94
CA THR A 180 2.29 0.88 -8.32
C THR A 180 1.50 2.06 -7.80
N HIS A 181 0.73 2.71 -8.67
CA HIS A 181 -0.16 3.80 -8.26
C HIS A 181 -1.35 3.25 -7.48
N SER A 182 -1.81 3.97 -6.46
CA SER A 182 -2.90 3.54 -5.58
C SER A 182 -4.19 3.20 -6.33
N THR A 183 -4.51 3.93 -7.40
CA THR A 183 -5.67 3.65 -8.25
C THR A 183 -5.54 2.30 -8.95
N ASP A 184 -4.33 1.90 -9.35
CA ASP A 184 -4.12 0.63 -10.02
C ASP A 184 -4.10 -0.50 -9.01
N ALA A 185 -3.48 -0.30 -7.84
CA ALA A 185 -3.61 -1.21 -6.70
C ALA A 185 -5.10 -1.50 -6.40
N ALA A 186 -5.95 -0.47 -6.40
CA ALA A 186 -7.38 -0.62 -6.21
C ALA A 186 -8.07 -1.39 -7.36
N LYS A 187 -7.88 -0.98 -8.62
CA LYS A 187 -8.50 -1.64 -9.79
C LYS A 187 -8.15 -3.13 -9.88
N PHE A 188 -6.87 -3.49 -9.73
CA PHE A 188 -6.44 -4.89 -9.79
C PHE A 188 -6.94 -5.69 -8.59
N THR A 189 -7.10 -5.07 -7.42
CA THR A 189 -7.71 -5.75 -6.27
C THR A 189 -9.20 -5.98 -6.46
N VAL A 190 -9.93 -5.03 -7.06
CA VAL A 190 -11.34 -5.24 -7.43
C VAL A 190 -11.47 -6.39 -8.43
N ALA A 191 -10.59 -6.44 -9.45
CA ALA A 191 -10.57 -7.56 -10.40
C ALA A 191 -10.20 -8.90 -9.75
N LEU A 192 -9.33 -8.90 -8.73
CA LEU A 192 -8.99 -10.08 -7.94
C LEU A 192 -10.23 -10.70 -7.24
N LEU A 193 -11.23 -9.88 -6.87
CA LEU A 193 -12.44 -10.39 -6.22
C LEU A 193 -13.21 -11.39 -7.07
N ASP A 194 -13.16 -11.21 -8.40
CA ASP A 194 -13.84 -12.05 -9.38
C ASP A 194 -13.12 -13.39 -9.66
N LEU A 195 -11.92 -13.60 -9.10
CA LEU A 195 -11.25 -14.90 -9.23
C LEU A 195 -12.02 -16.00 -8.48
N PRO A 196 -12.15 -17.20 -9.09
CA PRO A 196 -12.88 -18.30 -8.47
C PRO A 196 -12.20 -18.81 -7.20
N ASP A 197 -10.87 -18.81 -7.18
CA ASP A 197 -10.03 -19.23 -6.06
C ASP A 197 -8.87 -18.25 -5.89
N TRP A 198 -8.49 -17.99 -4.64
CA TRP A 198 -7.40 -17.08 -4.30
C TRP A 198 -6.12 -17.84 -3.95
N LYS A 199 -5.03 -17.45 -4.59
CA LYS A 199 -3.68 -17.86 -4.18
C LYS A 199 -3.30 -17.17 -2.89
N ARG A 200 -2.33 -17.75 -2.17
CA ARG A 200 -1.79 -17.22 -0.92
C ARG A 200 -1.35 -15.75 -1.02
N ARG A 201 -0.72 -15.38 -2.14
CA ARG A 201 -0.20 -14.04 -2.39
C ARG A 201 -0.30 -13.71 -3.87
N TYR A 202 -0.61 -12.45 -4.16
CA TYR A 202 -0.50 -11.85 -5.48
C TYR A 202 0.40 -10.63 -5.43
N ALA A 203 1.04 -10.34 -6.55
CA ALA A 203 1.73 -9.08 -6.79
C ALA A 203 0.92 -8.23 -7.78
N ILE A 204 1.09 -6.92 -7.68
CA ILE A 204 0.65 -5.95 -8.69
C ILE A 204 1.91 -5.23 -9.16
N ILE A 205 2.46 -5.66 -10.29
CA ILE A 205 3.73 -5.16 -10.82
C ILE A 205 3.44 -4.26 -12.03
N THR A 206 3.05 -3.01 -11.77
CA THR A 206 2.75 -2.08 -12.87
C THR A 206 4.00 -1.45 -13.48
N ASN A 207 4.99 -1.13 -12.64
CA ASN A 207 6.26 -0.55 -13.04
C ASN A 207 7.37 -1.29 -12.31
N ARG A 208 8.36 -1.81 -13.04
CA ARG A 208 9.55 -2.42 -12.47
C ARG A 208 10.78 -1.81 -13.09
N MET A 209 11.53 -1.05 -12.31
CA MET A 209 12.74 -0.38 -12.76
C MET A 209 13.66 -0.04 -11.59
N THR A 210 14.89 0.32 -11.89
CA THR A 210 15.83 0.86 -10.91
C THR A 210 15.55 2.33 -10.64
N LEU A 211 15.98 2.84 -9.48
CA LEU A 211 15.82 4.27 -9.16
C LEU A 211 16.66 5.15 -10.11
N ASN A 212 17.83 4.69 -10.52
CA ASN A 212 18.65 5.40 -11.50
C ASN A 212 17.96 5.47 -12.88
N GLU A 213 17.25 4.43 -13.31
CA GLU A 213 16.42 4.49 -14.53
C GLU A 213 15.28 5.50 -14.38
N ALA A 214 14.63 5.54 -13.22
CA ALA A 214 13.53 6.46 -12.97
C ALA A 214 14.00 7.92 -13.00
N VAL A 215 15.14 8.23 -12.37
CA VAL A 215 15.77 9.57 -12.44
C VAL A 215 16.17 9.92 -13.86
N ARG A 216 16.88 9.04 -14.59
CA ARG A 216 17.27 9.31 -15.99
C ARG A 216 16.06 9.62 -16.88
N LEU A 217 14.96 8.89 -16.70
CA LEU A 217 13.74 9.13 -17.44
C LEU A 217 13.09 10.47 -17.08
N ALA A 218 13.10 10.85 -15.80
CA ALA A 218 12.63 12.18 -15.39
C ALA A 218 13.48 13.30 -15.99
N GLU A 219 14.81 13.14 -15.99
CA GLU A 219 15.74 14.10 -16.62
C GLU A 219 15.51 14.23 -18.12
N GLU A 220 15.28 13.12 -18.83
CA GLU A 220 14.97 13.10 -20.28
C GLU A 220 13.69 13.89 -20.57
N ILE A 221 12.61 13.62 -19.84
CA ILE A 221 11.29 14.21 -20.10
C ILE A 221 11.27 15.70 -19.72
N LYS A 222 11.90 16.05 -18.60
CA LYS A 222 11.94 17.43 -18.08
C LYS A 222 13.03 18.29 -18.72
N GLY A 223 14.03 17.68 -19.35
CA GLY A 223 15.16 18.39 -19.96
C GLY A 223 16.09 19.05 -18.93
N VAL A 224 16.10 18.57 -17.68
CA VAL A 224 16.90 19.13 -16.58
C VAL A 224 17.59 18.01 -15.80
N LYS A 225 18.83 18.26 -15.35
CA LYS A 225 19.57 17.34 -14.49
C LYS A 225 19.10 17.43 -13.04
N PHE A 226 19.06 16.28 -12.37
CA PHE A 226 18.66 16.20 -10.98
C PHE A 226 19.88 16.27 -10.06
N ASP A 227 19.73 16.91 -8.89
CA ASP A 227 20.69 16.83 -7.80
C ASP A 227 20.50 15.50 -7.07
N VAL A 228 21.41 14.54 -7.28
CA VAL A 228 21.28 13.17 -6.78
C VAL A 228 22.29 12.91 -5.67
N LYS A 229 21.77 12.51 -4.51
CA LYS A 229 22.56 12.03 -3.37
C LYS A 229 22.37 10.52 -3.20
N TYR A 230 23.45 9.82 -2.86
CA TYR A 230 23.43 8.39 -2.60
C TYR A 230 23.79 8.11 -1.14
N PHE A 231 23.09 7.16 -0.53
CA PHE A 231 23.36 6.68 0.83
C PHE A 231 23.63 5.19 0.80
N SER A 232 24.86 4.77 1.10
CA SER A 232 25.22 3.35 1.14
C SER A 232 24.43 2.60 2.22
N VAL A 233 24.31 1.28 2.08
CA VAL A 233 23.67 0.43 3.10
C VAL A 233 24.31 0.62 4.48
N GLU A 234 25.62 0.78 4.55
CA GLU A 234 26.34 0.98 5.82
C GLU A 234 26.05 2.34 6.46
N GLN A 235 25.85 3.39 5.66
CA GLN A 235 25.40 4.70 6.16
C GLN A 235 23.98 4.60 6.71
N MET A 236 23.07 4.00 5.94
CA MET A 236 21.67 3.85 6.36
C MET A 236 21.51 2.99 7.62
N LYS A 237 22.35 1.96 7.82
CA LYS A 237 22.40 1.16 9.06
C LYS A 237 22.76 2.00 10.30
N ARG A 238 23.49 3.11 10.12
CA ARG A 238 23.80 4.07 11.19
C ARG A 238 22.73 5.16 11.33
N GLY A 239 21.64 5.06 10.57
CA GLY A 239 20.57 6.06 10.53
C GLY A 239 20.86 7.27 9.62
N GLU A 240 21.96 7.24 8.86
CA GLU A 240 22.28 8.34 7.93
C GLU A 240 21.40 8.25 6.68
N ASN A 241 20.61 9.30 6.44
CA ASN A 241 19.83 9.53 5.24
C ASN A 241 19.50 11.03 5.14
N ASP A 242 18.89 11.48 4.04
CA ASP A 242 18.40 12.86 3.87
C ASP A 242 16.92 12.85 3.46
N LEU A 243 16.25 13.97 3.67
CA LEU A 243 14.91 14.22 3.13
C LEU A 243 15.02 14.99 1.83
N THR A 244 14.12 14.69 0.89
CA THR A 244 13.99 15.53 -0.31
C THR A 244 13.51 16.94 0.06
N PRO A 245 13.77 17.95 -0.78
CA PRO A 245 13.30 19.32 -0.52
C PRO A 245 11.78 19.41 -0.27
N SER A 246 10.95 18.70 -1.05
CA SER A 246 9.51 18.64 -0.82
C SER A 246 9.14 17.99 0.52
N MET A 247 9.86 16.96 0.97
CA MET A 247 9.64 16.37 2.30
C MET A 247 9.98 17.35 3.43
N LYS A 248 11.13 18.04 3.35
CA LYS A 248 11.53 19.04 4.36
C LYS A 248 10.49 20.16 4.48
N LYS A 249 9.89 20.56 3.36
CA LYS A 249 8.81 21.55 3.32
C LYS A 249 7.49 21.04 3.91
N ALA A 250 7.18 19.75 3.70
CA ALA A 250 5.91 19.16 4.10
C ALA A 250 5.86 18.70 5.58
N LEU A 251 7.01 18.57 6.24
CA LEU A 251 7.15 18.08 7.60
C LEU A 251 7.69 19.18 8.54
N PRO A 252 7.18 19.30 9.78
CA PRO A 252 7.82 20.10 10.83
C PRO A 252 9.27 19.66 11.04
N GLU A 253 10.16 20.61 11.33
CA GLU A 253 11.62 20.38 11.45
C GLU A 253 11.94 19.34 12.55
N GLU A 254 11.20 19.36 13.65
CA GLU A 254 11.31 18.39 14.74
C GLU A 254 11.01 16.94 14.31
N MET A 255 10.30 16.73 13.20
CA MET A 255 10.00 15.40 12.67
C MET A 255 11.06 14.91 11.66
N HIS A 256 11.99 15.77 11.23
CA HIS A 256 12.91 15.44 10.13
C HIS A 256 13.80 14.25 10.49
N GLY A 257 14.50 14.29 11.63
CA GLY A 257 15.43 13.21 12.01
C GLY A 257 14.77 11.83 12.19
N GLY A 258 13.53 11.81 12.70
CA GLY A 258 12.75 10.57 12.80
C GLY A 258 12.37 10.01 11.42
N MET A 259 12.00 10.90 10.49
CA MET A 259 11.69 10.53 9.11
C MET A 259 12.93 10.07 8.33
N GLU A 260 14.07 10.73 8.52
CA GLU A 260 15.36 10.33 7.93
C GLU A 260 15.72 8.91 8.36
N THR A 261 15.62 8.62 9.66
CA THR A 261 15.87 7.28 10.21
C THR A 261 14.92 6.24 9.61
N MET A 262 13.62 6.55 9.53
CA MET A 262 12.62 5.65 8.94
C MET A 262 12.91 5.37 7.46
N LEU A 263 13.27 6.40 6.69
CA LEU A 263 13.62 6.25 5.27
C LEU A 263 14.95 5.53 5.06
N ALA A 264 15.93 5.71 5.95
CA ALA A 264 17.18 4.93 5.93
C ALA A 264 16.86 3.43 6.05
N LEU A 265 16.02 3.07 7.02
CA LEU A 265 15.61 1.69 7.27
C LEU A 265 14.82 1.10 6.09
N SER A 266 13.89 1.86 5.51
CA SER A 266 13.20 1.46 4.28
C SER A 266 14.16 1.36 3.08
N GLY A 267 15.13 2.25 3.00
CA GLY A 267 16.12 2.33 1.92
C GLY A 267 17.06 1.12 1.89
N ILE A 268 17.42 0.57 3.05
CA ILE A 268 18.18 -0.70 3.12
C ILE A 268 17.44 -1.80 2.36
N GLY A 269 16.13 -1.96 2.61
CA GLY A 269 15.31 -2.98 1.93
C GLY A 269 15.31 -2.82 0.42
N MET A 270 15.22 -1.58 -0.08
CA MET A 270 15.29 -1.30 -1.51
C MET A 270 16.67 -1.61 -2.09
N ALA A 271 17.74 -1.18 -1.41
CA ALA A 271 19.10 -1.41 -1.86
C ALA A 271 19.45 -2.91 -1.89
N THR A 272 18.88 -3.72 -1.00
CA THR A 272 19.12 -5.18 -0.94
C THR A 272 18.08 -6.03 -1.67
N GLY A 273 17.13 -5.43 -2.39
CA GLY A 273 16.23 -6.15 -3.30
C GLY A 273 14.91 -6.64 -2.71
N SER A 274 14.54 -6.21 -1.50
CA SER A 274 13.27 -6.60 -0.84
C SER A 274 12.03 -6.11 -1.60
N ASN A 275 12.18 -5.12 -2.48
CA ASN A 275 11.09 -4.46 -3.19
C ASN A 275 10.92 -4.89 -4.65
N ASP A 276 11.72 -5.87 -5.12
CA ASP A 276 11.65 -6.35 -6.50
C ASP A 276 10.42 -7.25 -6.76
N ILE A 277 9.89 -7.88 -5.70
CA ILE A 277 8.67 -8.73 -5.62
C ILE A 277 8.33 -9.63 -6.84
N GLN A 278 9.30 -9.93 -7.70
CA GLN A 278 9.17 -10.81 -8.84
C GLN A 278 8.95 -12.27 -8.43
N GLY A 279 8.47 -13.09 -9.36
CA GLY A 279 8.23 -14.51 -9.13
C GLY A 279 6.95 -14.81 -8.35
N ILE A 280 6.18 -13.78 -7.99
CA ILE A 280 4.84 -13.88 -7.43
C ILE A 280 3.83 -13.79 -8.58
N ASP A 281 2.68 -14.46 -8.45
CA ASP A 281 1.58 -14.34 -9.40
C ASP A 281 1.14 -12.88 -9.55
N ASP A 282 1.37 -12.34 -10.75
CA ASP A 282 1.11 -10.94 -11.06
C ASP A 282 -0.31 -10.73 -11.62
N LEU A 283 -1.08 -9.86 -10.97
CA LEU A 283 -2.43 -9.49 -11.41
C LEU A 283 -2.42 -8.67 -12.70
N VAL A 284 -1.33 -7.95 -13.00
CA VAL A 284 -1.20 -7.20 -14.26
C VAL A 284 -1.19 -8.15 -15.46
N VAL A 285 -0.50 -9.30 -15.33
CA VAL A 285 -0.49 -10.35 -16.36
C VAL A 285 -1.86 -11.03 -16.48
N LYS A 286 -2.59 -11.20 -15.37
CA LYS A 286 -3.91 -11.86 -15.35
C LYS A 286 -5.01 -10.98 -15.92
N PHE A 287 -4.90 -9.66 -15.78
CA PHE A 287 -5.91 -8.69 -16.20
C PHE A 287 -5.32 -7.65 -17.17
N PRO A 288 -4.90 -8.06 -18.39
CA PRO A 288 -4.18 -7.20 -19.33
C PRO A 288 -5.00 -6.02 -19.88
N ASP A 289 -6.33 -6.04 -19.69
CA ASP A 289 -7.25 -4.99 -20.11
C ASP A 289 -7.21 -3.78 -19.16
N VAL A 290 -6.79 -3.98 -17.90
CA VAL A 290 -6.58 -2.88 -16.95
C VAL A 290 -5.25 -2.21 -17.27
N LYS A 291 -5.28 -0.99 -17.82
CA LYS A 291 -4.08 -0.23 -18.16
C LYS A 291 -3.59 0.55 -16.93
N PRO A 292 -2.38 0.23 -16.40
CA PRO A 292 -1.84 0.95 -15.26
C PRO A 292 -1.20 2.27 -15.67
N ILE A 293 -1.05 3.17 -14.70
CA ILE A 293 -0.25 4.38 -14.80
C ILE A 293 1.22 3.99 -14.78
N THR A 294 1.96 4.51 -15.75
CA THR A 294 3.40 4.27 -15.86
C THR A 294 4.22 5.38 -15.19
N VAL A 295 5.47 5.08 -14.84
CA VAL A 295 6.44 6.09 -14.38
C VAL A 295 6.65 7.18 -15.43
N ARG A 296 6.55 6.86 -16.73
CA ARG A 296 6.59 7.86 -17.81
C ARG A 296 5.40 8.81 -17.74
N ASP A 297 4.18 8.30 -17.54
CA ASP A 297 2.97 9.14 -17.42
C ASP A 297 3.10 10.13 -16.26
N VAL A 298 3.68 9.67 -15.14
CA VAL A 298 3.99 10.53 -13.99
C VAL A 298 4.95 11.65 -14.38
N TRP A 299 6.09 11.33 -14.99
CA TRP A 299 7.08 12.34 -15.37
C TRP A 299 6.58 13.33 -16.42
N GLU A 300 5.77 12.89 -17.40
CA GLU A 300 5.13 13.80 -18.37
C GLU A 300 4.17 14.78 -17.68
N ALA A 301 3.51 14.38 -16.59
CA ALA A 301 2.65 15.27 -15.81
C ALA A 301 3.43 16.35 -15.02
N TRP A 302 4.76 16.21 -14.90
CA TRP A 302 5.66 17.18 -14.26
C TRP A 302 6.42 18.10 -15.21
N LYS A 303 6.22 17.92 -16.52
CA LYS A 303 6.77 18.78 -17.57
C LYS A 303 6.08 20.14 -17.59
#